data_AF-A0A1S2QX73-F1
#
_entry.id   AF-A0A1S2QX73-F1
#
_cell.length_a   1.000
_cell.length_b   1.000
_cell.length_c   1.000
_cell.angle_alpha   90.00
_cell.angle_beta   90.00
_cell.angle_gamma   90.00
#
_symmetry.space_group_name_H-M   'P 1'
#
loop_
_entity.id
_entity.type
_entity.pdbx_description
1 polymer ?
#
loop_
_entity_poly.entity_id
_entity_poly.type
_entity_poly.pdbx_seq_one_letter_code
_entity_poly.pdbx_strand_id
1 'polypeptide(L)'
;MELTCRLGKIEMLLPDASISYFFIDEDLAELFKLETNNEALKLLRKTAREKIEPNIYKRIGFDYESSAVIIRTTNAETILEIALVINDLANVTLSEEEINNTKNQLLSHKIPKKQKWKVGDIFQIPLENGTYAFGQVVWKSYTQPVCGLFDINKTNVPTLEEIMNYPFISVLSLTPSSLDNHRWKVLGNMQVKIQMEDVPRKFNGTPCAGAMSFTDGILEDLANAFYGVTPWNVSAEEDYFDRILLPTVKRPSTAKVLSISERNIYRKERKWD
;
A
#
# COMPACT_ATOMS: atom_id res chain seq x y z
N MET A 1 1.81 11.35 -11.36
CA MET A 1 1.06 10.53 -12.32
C MET A 1 -0.21 10.13 -11.60
N GLU A 2 -1.37 10.30 -12.21
CA GLU A 2 -2.62 9.82 -11.60
C GLU A 2 -2.53 8.29 -11.45
N LEU A 3 -2.81 7.79 -10.25
CA LEU A 3 -2.82 6.37 -9.94
C LEU A 3 -4.22 5.76 -10.07
N THR A 4 -5.21 6.61 -10.28
CA THR A 4 -6.61 6.23 -10.40
C THR A 4 -7.26 6.93 -11.58
N CYS A 5 -8.33 6.32 -12.08
CA CYS A 5 -9.20 6.82 -13.13
C CYS A 5 -10.64 6.60 -12.68
N ARG A 6 -11.50 7.61 -12.78
CA ARG A 6 -12.88 7.54 -12.30
C ARG A 6 -13.85 7.43 -13.47
N LEU A 7 -14.92 6.65 -13.28
CA LEU A 7 -16.09 6.61 -14.16
C LEU A 7 -17.35 6.51 -13.31
N GLY A 8 -18.15 7.58 -13.30
CA GLY A 8 -19.33 7.72 -12.46
C GLY A 8 -19.01 7.55 -10.98
N LYS A 9 -19.55 6.49 -10.39
CA LYS A 9 -19.34 6.17 -8.96
C LYS A 9 -18.15 5.28 -8.69
N ILE A 10 -17.47 4.77 -9.73
CA ILE A 10 -16.38 3.81 -9.58
C ILE A 10 -15.04 4.48 -9.80
N GLU A 11 -14.12 4.19 -8.89
CA GLU A 11 -12.70 4.47 -9.05
C GLU A 11 -11.96 3.19 -9.49
N MET A 12 -11.19 3.30 -10.57
CA MET A 12 -10.32 2.25 -11.07
C MET A 12 -8.87 2.61 -10.75
N LEU A 13 -8.19 1.73 -10.04
CA LEU A 13 -6.75 1.81 -9.82
C LEU A 13 -6.02 1.39 -11.10
N LEU A 14 -5.09 2.23 -11.53
CA LEU A 14 -4.27 2.02 -12.71
C LEU A 14 -3.05 1.15 -12.36
N PRO A 15 -2.56 0.32 -13.30
CA PRO A 15 -1.32 -0.42 -13.09
C PRO A 15 -0.16 0.52 -12.76
N ASP A 16 0.71 0.12 -11.84
CA ASP A 16 1.87 0.89 -11.42
C ASP A 16 3.17 0.05 -11.51
N ALA A 17 4.28 0.51 -10.94
CA ALA A 17 5.53 -0.23 -11.01
C ALA A 17 5.53 -1.57 -10.27
N SER A 18 4.57 -1.77 -9.35
CA SER A 18 4.42 -2.99 -8.54
C SER A 18 3.32 -3.90 -9.04
N ILE A 19 2.26 -3.33 -9.60
CA ILE A 19 1.03 -4.02 -9.98
C ILE A 19 0.81 -3.85 -11.49
N SER A 20 0.78 -4.96 -12.21
CA SER A 20 0.66 -4.97 -13.68
C SER A 20 -0.77 -5.09 -14.21
N TYR A 21 -1.78 -4.79 -13.38
CA TYR A 21 -3.20 -4.93 -13.73
C TYR A 21 -4.01 -3.74 -13.23
N PHE A 22 -5.13 -3.48 -13.89
CA PHE A 22 -6.18 -2.57 -13.43
C PHE A 22 -6.99 -3.24 -12.33
N PHE A 23 -7.47 -2.45 -11.40
CA PHE A 23 -8.07 -2.94 -10.17
C PHE A 23 -9.26 -2.06 -9.75
N ILE A 24 -10.36 -2.69 -9.34
CA ILE A 24 -11.49 -2.06 -8.67
C ILE A 24 -11.67 -2.76 -7.33
N ASP A 25 -11.88 -1.98 -6.27
CA ASP A 25 -12.18 -2.43 -4.91
C ASP A 25 -13.23 -1.48 -4.37
N GLU A 26 -14.47 -1.98 -4.33
CA GLU A 26 -15.64 -1.16 -4.08
C GLU A 26 -16.71 -1.95 -3.32
N ASP A 27 -17.44 -1.28 -2.42
CA ASP A 27 -18.62 -1.85 -1.78
C ASP A 27 -19.80 -1.87 -2.78
N LEU A 28 -19.83 -2.89 -3.63
CA LEU A 28 -20.88 -3.04 -4.63
C LEU A 28 -22.23 -3.38 -3.99
N ALA A 29 -22.27 -3.91 -2.77
CA ALA A 29 -23.52 -4.13 -2.06
C ALA A 29 -24.18 -2.79 -1.71
N GLU A 30 -23.42 -1.85 -1.16
CA GLU A 30 -23.91 -0.48 -0.92
C GLU A 30 -24.34 0.16 -2.24
N LEU A 31 -23.49 0.07 -3.27
CA LEU A 31 -23.75 0.70 -4.56
C LEU A 31 -25.01 0.17 -5.27
N PHE A 32 -25.24 -1.14 -5.22
CA PHE A 32 -26.40 -1.80 -5.84
C PHE A 32 -27.61 -1.91 -4.90
N LYS A 33 -27.48 -1.44 -3.64
CA LYS A 33 -28.52 -1.54 -2.60
C LYS A 33 -28.91 -3.00 -2.30
N LEU A 34 -27.91 -3.85 -2.15
CA LEU A 34 -28.04 -5.28 -1.81
C LEU A 34 -27.53 -5.53 -0.39
N GLU A 35 -27.86 -6.71 0.16
CA GLU A 35 -27.49 -7.04 1.54
C GLU A 35 -26.00 -7.39 1.67
N THR A 36 -25.42 -8.07 0.65
CA THR A 36 -24.04 -8.55 0.73
C THR A 36 -23.26 -8.39 -0.57
N ASN A 37 -21.94 -8.26 -0.45
CA ASN A 37 -21.03 -8.18 -1.60
C ASN A 37 -21.00 -9.48 -2.41
N ASN A 38 -21.34 -10.62 -1.80
CA ASN A 38 -21.52 -11.89 -2.53
C ASN A 38 -22.71 -11.82 -3.51
N GLU A 39 -23.83 -11.24 -3.10
CA GLU A 39 -25.00 -11.04 -3.96
C GLU A 39 -24.69 -10.05 -5.08
N ALA A 40 -24.05 -8.93 -4.74
CA ALA A 40 -23.61 -7.94 -5.70
C ALA A 40 -22.67 -8.54 -6.76
N LEU A 41 -21.69 -9.36 -6.34
CA LEU A 41 -20.79 -10.05 -7.26
C LEU A 41 -21.54 -11.03 -8.16
N LYS A 42 -22.51 -11.80 -7.64
CA LYS A 42 -23.31 -12.72 -8.46
C LYS A 42 -24.10 -11.98 -9.53
N LEU A 43 -24.72 -10.86 -9.17
CA LEU A 43 -25.44 -10.00 -10.10
C LEU A 43 -24.51 -9.45 -11.18
N LEU A 44 -23.38 -8.85 -10.78
CA LEU A 44 -22.37 -8.33 -11.70
C LEU A 44 -21.88 -9.40 -12.67
N ARG A 45 -21.52 -10.59 -12.18
CA ARG A 45 -21.03 -11.70 -13.03
C ARG A 45 -22.08 -12.19 -14.01
N LYS A 46 -23.35 -12.19 -13.63
CA LYS A 46 -24.45 -12.55 -14.54
C LYS A 46 -24.54 -11.53 -15.68
N THR A 47 -24.66 -10.25 -15.36
CA THR A 47 -24.79 -9.16 -16.35
C THR A 47 -23.55 -9.04 -17.23
N ALA A 48 -22.35 -9.14 -16.65
CA ALA A 48 -21.10 -9.07 -17.39
C ALA A 48 -20.94 -10.23 -18.39
N ARG A 49 -21.40 -11.44 -18.08
CA ARG A 49 -21.38 -12.58 -19.04
C ARG A 49 -22.28 -12.37 -20.25
N GLU A 50 -23.35 -11.59 -20.11
CA GLU A 50 -24.28 -11.28 -21.20
C GLU A 50 -23.72 -10.18 -22.11
N LYS A 51 -22.90 -9.27 -21.57
CA LYS A 51 -22.37 -8.10 -22.28
C LYS A 51 -20.94 -8.26 -22.80
N ILE A 52 -20.12 -9.13 -22.20
CA ILE A 52 -18.69 -9.28 -22.51
C ILE A 52 -18.45 -10.64 -23.18
N GLU A 53 -17.62 -10.66 -24.23
CA GLU A 53 -17.29 -11.88 -24.95
C GLU A 53 -16.73 -12.97 -24.02
N PRO A 54 -17.14 -14.25 -24.17
CA PRO A 54 -16.77 -15.33 -23.25
C PRO A 54 -15.26 -15.52 -23.04
N ASN A 55 -14.45 -15.27 -24.06
CA ASN A 55 -12.99 -15.41 -23.98
C ASN A 55 -12.32 -14.26 -23.21
N ILE A 56 -12.88 -13.06 -23.28
CA ILE A 56 -12.43 -11.88 -22.52
C ILE A 56 -12.88 -12.03 -21.07
N TYR A 57 -14.16 -12.37 -20.85
CA TYR A 57 -14.74 -12.55 -19.52
C TYR A 57 -13.95 -13.53 -18.64
N LYS A 58 -13.47 -14.64 -19.21
CA LYS A 58 -12.66 -15.65 -18.49
C LYS A 58 -11.33 -15.11 -17.95
N ARG A 59 -10.83 -13.98 -18.46
CA ARG A 59 -9.57 -13.35 -18.03
C ARG A 59 -9.76 -12.34 -16.90
N ILE A 60 -11.00 -12.07 -16.52
CA ILE A 60 -11.33 -11.14 -15.44
C ILE A 60 -11.25 -11.91 -14.11
N GLY A 61 -10.40 -11.43 -13.22
CA GLY A 61 -10.35 -11.88 -11.83
C GLY A 61 -11.49 -11.23 -11.05
N PHE A 62 -12.27 -12.04 -10.36
CA PHE A 62 -13.30 -11.60 -9.43
C PHE A 62 -13.05 -12.25 -8.08
N ASP A 63 -13.06 -11.44 -7.03
CA ASP A 63 -13.04 -11.87 -5.64
C ASP A 63 -14.01 -11.00 -4.84
N TYR A 64 -14.32 -11.39 -3.61
CA TYR A 64 -15.06 -10.53 -2.70
C TYR A 64 -14.67 -10.81 -1.26
N GLU A 65 -14.71 -9.75 -0.46
CA GLU A 65 -14.63 -9.79 0.99
C GLU A 65 -15.95 -9.26 1.57
N SER A 66 -16.08 -9.21 2.89
CA SER A 66 -17.28 -8.64 3.51
C SER A 66 -17.48 -7.16 3.12
N SER A 67 -16.39 -6.41 3.01
CA SER A 67 -16.38 -4.96 2.79
C SER A 67 -16.37 -4.53 1.33
N ALA A 68 -16.01 -5.42 0.39
CA ALA A 68 -15.89 -5.02 -1.00
C ALA A 68 -15.90 -6.19 -1.99
N VAL A 69 -16.18 -5.87 -3.25
CA VAL A 69 -15.92 -6.74 -4.40
C VAL A 69 -14.64 -6.28 -5.09
N ILE A 70 -13.75 -7.23 -5.37
CA ILE A 70 -12.46 -6.98 -5.98
C ILE A 70 -12.47 -7.48 -7.42
N ILE A 71 -12.07 -6.63 -8.37
CA ILE A 71 -12.05 -6.95 -9.79
C ILE A 71 -10.70 -6.60 -10.39
N ARG A 72 -10.12 -7.52 -11.17
CA ARG A 72 -8.78 -7.39 -11.73
C ARG A 72 -8.72 -7.80 -13.19
N THR A 73 -8.05 -7.00 -14.02
CA THR A 73 -7.74 -7.39 -15.41
C THR A 73 -6.50 -6.63 -15.90
N THR A 74 -5.74 -7.23 -16.81
CA THR A 74 -4.58 -6.59 -17.44
C THR A 74 -4.94 -5.74 -18.67
N ASN A 75 -6.21 -5.77 -19.10
CA ASN A 75 -6.67 -5.07 -20.29
C ASN A 75 -7.52 -3.85 -19.94
N ALA A 76 -7.13 -2.68 -20.48
CA ALA A 76 -7.77 -1.40 -20.26
C ALA A 76 -9.22 -1.31 -20.77
N GLU A 77 -9.53 -1.93 -21.91
CA GLU A 77 -10.88 -1.94 -22.47
C GLU A 77 -11.80 -2.83 -21.63
N THR A 78 -11.28 -3.97 -21.16
CA THR A 78 -12.03 -4.88 -20.29
C THR A 78 -12.38 -4.24 -18.95
N ILE A 79 -11.47 -3.49 -18.31
CA ILE A 79 -11.82 -2.81 -17.05
C ILE A 79 -12.86 -1.71 -17.28
N LEU A 80 -12.79 -1.00 -18.42
CA LEU A 80 -13.79 -0.01 -18.81
C LEU A 80 -15.17 -0.65 -19.01
N GLU A 81 -15.26 -1.77 -19.74
CA GLU A 81 -16.52 -2.50 -19.95
C GLU A 81 -17.15 -2.93 -18.62
N ILE A 82 -16.34 -3.41 -17.67
CA ILE A 82 -16.83 -3.75 -16.34
C ILE A 82 -17.30 -2.51 -15.58
N ALA A 83 -16.55 -1.41 -15.60
CA ALA A 83 -16.96 -0.17 -14.96
C ALA A 83 -18.28 0.38 -15.54
N LEU A 84 -18.52 0.23 -16.84
CA LEU A 84 -19.80 0.54 -17.49
C LEU A 84 -20.93 -0.37 -16.97
N VAL A 85 -20.71 -1.68 -16.87
CA VAL A 85 -21.68 -2.64 -16.33
C VAL A 85 -22.05 -2.28 -14.88
N ILE A 86 -21.05 -1.92 -14.06
CA ILE A 86 -21.26 -1.54 -12.66
C ILE A 86 -22.10 -0.27 -12.57
N ASN A 87 -21.77 0.78 -13.33
CA ASN A 87 -22.55 2.03 -13.32
C ASN A 87 -23.98 1.83 -13.82
N ASP A 88 -24.20 0.97 -14.81
CA ASP A 88 -25.54 0.59 -15.29
C ASP A 88 -26.35 -0.09 -14.17
N LEU A 89 -25.77 -1.07 -13.48
CA LEU A 89 -26.41 -1.73 -12.33
C LEU A 89 -26.67 -0.77 -11.16
N ALA A 90 -25.80 0.23 -10.98
CA ALA A 90 -25.95 1.29 -9.99
C ALA A 90 -26.96 2.38 -10.39
N ASN A 91 -27.60 2.27 -11.56
CA ASN A 91 -28.48 3.28 -12.15
C ASN A 91 -27.82 4.67 -12.27
N VAL A 92 -26.53 4.69 -12.63
CA VAL A 92 -25.76 5.91 -12.88
C VAL A 92 -25.78 6.20 -14.38
N THR A 93 -26.34 7.35 -14.77
CA THR A 93 -26.29 7.81 -16.16
C THR A 93 -24.93 8.44 -16.45
N LEU A 94 -24.19 7.85 -17.39
CA LEU A 94 -22.89 8.34 -17.84
C LEU A 94 -23.04 9.10 -19.15
N SER A 95 -22.30 10.19 -19.31
CA SER A 95 -22.25 10.92 -20.58
C SER A 95 -21.27 10.27 -21.55
N GLU A 96 -21.50 10.41 -22.86
CA GLU A 96 -20.55 9.93 -23.88
C GLU A 96 -19.17 10.57 -23.72
N GLU A 97 -19.12 11.85 -23.32
CA GLU A 97 -17.88 12.57 -23.06
C GLU A 97 -17.09 11.94 -21.91
N GLU A 98 -17.77 11.64 -20.79
CA GLU A 98 -17.14 10.99 -19.63
C GLU A 98 -16.55 9.62 -20.01
N ILE A 99 -17.32 8.79 -20.71
CA ILE A 99 -16.86 7.47 -21.17
C ILE A 99 -15.64 7.60 -22.08
N ASN A 100 -15.65 8.54 -23.02
CA ASN A 100 -14.54 8.76 -23.95
C ASN A 100 -13.29 9.28 -23.23
N ASN A 101 -13.44 10.18 -22.27
CA ASN A 101 -12.33 10.70 -21.47
C ASN A 101 -11.68 9.59 -20.63
N THR A 102 -12.49 8.80 -19.91
CA THR A 102 -12.02 7.63 -19.15
C THR A 102 -11.34 6.62 -20.06
N LYS A 103 -11.92 6.30 -21.22
CA LYS A 103 -11.33 5.38 -22.21
C LYS A 103 -9.94 5.87 -22.66
N ASN A 104 -9.82 7.15 -23.01
CA ASN A 104 -8.55 7.74 -23.42
C ASN A 104 -7.51 7.69 -22.31
N GLN A 105 -7.90 7.96 -21.06
CA GLN A 105 -7.00 7.87 -19.90
C GLN A 105 -6.50 6.44 -19.69
N LEU A 106 -7.40 5.44 -19.70
CA LEU A 106 -7.04 4.03 -19.52
C LEU A 106 -6.12 3.51 -20.63
N LEU A 107 -6.40 3.83 -21.90
CA LEU A 107 -5.61 3.36 -23.04
C LEU A 107 -4.27 4.08 -23.20
N SER A 108 -4.19 5.36 -22.80
CA SER A 108 -2.96 6.14 -22.87
C SER A 108 -2.04 5.93 -21.66
N HIS A 109 -2.55 5.30 -20.60
CA HIS A 109 -1.77 5.05 -19.38
C HIS A 109 -0.54 4.19 -19.67
N LYS A 110 0.62 4.71 -19.27
CA LYS A 110 1.89 3.99 -19.37
C LYS A 110 2.35 3.63 -17.97
N ILE A 111 2.50 2.33 -17.76
CA ILE A 111 3.00 1.80 -16.50
C ILE A 111 4.37 2.44 -16.19
N PRO A 112 4.52 3.10 -15.03
CA PRO A 112 5.80 3.63 -14.59
C PRO A 112 6.90 2.58 -14.57
N LYS A 113 8.14 2.99 -14.85
CA LYS A 113 9.29 2.10 -14.72
C LYS A 113 9.59 1.83 -13.25
N LYS A 114 9.58 0.55 -12.89
CA LYS A 114 10.01 0.05 -11.58
C LYS A 114 11.43 0.48 -11.23
N GLN A 115 11.61 1.07 -10.04
CA GLN A 115 12.93 1.32 -9.47
C GLN A 115 13.64 -0.01 -9.24
N LYS A 116 14.88 -0.13 -9.71
CA LYS A 116 15.71 -1.29 -9.39
C LYS A 116 16.26 -1.13 -7.98
N TRP A 117 16.05 -2.15 -7.15
CA TRP A 117 16.61 -2.22 -5.81
C TRP A 117 17.20 -3.61 -5.53
N LYS A 118 18.22 -3.66 -4.69
CA LYS A 118 18.94 -4.87 -4.27
C LYS A 118 19.32 -4.77 -2.79
N VAL A 119 19.79 -5.90 -2.25
CA VAL A 119 20.30 -5.96 -0.87
C VAL A 119 21.46 -4.97 -0.70
N GLY A 120 21.46 -4.26 0.42
CA GLY A 120 22.38 -3.19 0.75
C GLY A 120 21.96 -1.80 0.28
N ASP A 121 20.93 -1.69 -0.58
CA ASP A 121 20.46 -0.38 -1.04
C ASP A 121 19.87 0.41 0.12
N ILE A 122 20.37 1.63 0.30
CA ILE A 122 19.86 2.64 1.23
C ILE A 122 18.83 3.49 0.50
N PHE A 123 17.70 3.75 1.14
CA PHE A 123 16.61 4.54 0.59
C PHE A 123 16.14 5.59 1.60
N GLN A 124 15.57 6.68 1.09
CA GLN A 124 14.91 7.70 1.90
C GLN A 124 13.40 7.45 2.00
N ILE A 125 12.80 7.83 3.13
CA ILE A 125 11.37 7.80 3.40
C ILE A 125 10.92 9.25 3.70
N PRO A 126 10.07 9.87 2.86
CA PRO A 126 9.51 11.18 3.17
C PRO A 126 8.55 11.10 4.37
N LEU A 127 8.64 12.06 5.29
CA LEU A 127 7.77 12.15 6.47
C LEU A 127 6.73 13.28 6.33
N GLU A 128 5.64 13.22 7.12
CA GLU A 128 4.52 14.16 7.02
C GLU A 128 4.94 15.63 7.32
N ASN A 129 5.98 15.82 8.14
CA ASN A 129 6.52 17.13 8.49
C ASN A 129 7.56 17.68 7.48
N GLY A 130 7.74 17.01 6.34
CA GLY A 130 8.69 17.40 5.29
C GLY A 130 10.16 17.04 5.55
N THR A 131 10.46 16.29 6.61
CA THR A 131 11.79 15.70 6.82
C THR A 131 11.87 14.29 6.23
N TYR A 132 13.05 13.65 6.36
CA TYR A 132 13.31 12.32 5.83
C TYR A 132 13.80 11.38 6.93
N ALA A 133 13.24 10.17 6.95
CA ALA A 133 13.85 9.01 7.56
C ALA A 133 14.59 8.18 6.50
N PHE A 134 15.39 7.21 6.94
CA PHE A 134 16.23 6.42 6.04
C PHE A 134 16.16 4.94 6.40
N GLY A 135 16.16 4.09 5.38
CA GLY A 135 16.18 2.64 5.56
C GLY A 135 17.19 1.96 4.65
N GLN A 136 17.37 0.67 4.87
CA GLN A 136 18.21 -0.19 4.05
C GLN A 136 17.48 -1.50 3.73
N VAL A 137 17.59 -1.97 2.49
CA VAL A 137 17.18 -3.35 2.14
C VAL A 137 18.21 -4.30 2.74
N VAL A 138 17.88 -4.99 3.81
CA VAL A 138 18.82 -5.82 4.57
C VAL A 138 18.98 -7.23 3.96
N TRP A 139 17.90 -7.81 3.44
CA TRP A 139 17.91 -9.04 2.64
C TRP A 139 16.58 -9.17 1.88
N LYS A 140 16.35 -10.33 1.26
CA LYS A 140 15.11 -10.66 0.55
C LYS A 140 14.47 -11.90 1.15
N SER A 141 13.15 -11.88 1.28
CA SER A 141 12.34 -13.09 1.44
C SER A 141 11.62 -13.35 0.12
N TYR A 142 12.12 -14.32 -0.66
CA TYR A 142 11.71 -14.52 -2.05
C TYR A 142 11.84 -13.24 -2.89
N THR A 143 10.71 -12.67 -3.33
CA THR A 143 10.64 -11.42 -4.10
C THR A 143 10.41 -10.18 -3.22
N GLN A 144 10.13 -10.37 -1.94
CA GLN A 144 9.79 -9.32 -0.99
C GLN A 144 11.06 -8.77 -0.30
N PRO A 145 11.18 -7.45 -0.14
CA PRO A 145 12.27 -6.86 0.62
C PRO A 145 12.07 -7.06 2.12
N VAL A 146 13.15 -7.38 2.84
CA VAL A 146 13.23 -7.14 4.27
C VAL A 146 14.03 -5.85 4.45
N CYS A 147 13.45 -4.86 5.12
CA CYS A 147 14.02 -3.54 5.26
C CYS A 147 14.25 -3.20 6.72
N GLY A 148 15.39 -2.57 7.02
CA GLY A 148 15.67 -1.94 8.29
C GLY A 148 15.45 -0.42 8.22
N LEU A 149 14.92 0.17 9.29
CA LEU A 149 14.74 1.61 9.46
C LEU A 149 15.82 2.14 10.41
N PHE A 150 16.63 3.10 9.98
CA PHE A 150 17.67 3.70 10.81
C PHE A 150 17.11 4.71 11.80
N ASP A 151 17.78 4.89 12.94
CA ASP A 151 17.49 5.97 13.90
C ASP A 151 18.07 7.31 13.44
N ILE A 152 17.60 7.82 12.30
CA ILE A 152 17.99 9.13 11.78
C ILE A 152 16.82 9.86 11.13
N ASN A 153 16.66 11.13 11.49
CA ASN A 153 15.73 12.07 10.87
C ASN A 153 16.47 13.35 10.46
N LYS A 154 16.36 13.75 9.18
CA LYS A 154 17.04 14.93 8.64
C LYS A 154 16.14 15.68 7.66
N THR A 155 16.26 17.00 7.61
CA THR A 155 15.63 17.83 6.57
C THR A 155 16.32 17.68 5.21
N ASN A 156 17.62 17.40 5.20
CA ASN A 156 18.42 17.19 3.99
C ASN A 156 18.91 15.74 3.94
N VAL A 157 19.14 15.22 2.73
CA VAL A 157 19.70 13.87 2.54
C VAL A 157 21.19 13.86 2.95
N PRO A 158 21.58 13.13 4.01
CA PRO A 158 22.98 13.01 4.45
C PRO A 158 23.76 12.04 3.55
N THR A 159 25.07 11.91 3.77
CA THR A 159 25.89 10.92 3.03
C THR A 159 25.55 9.50 3.47
N LEU A 160 25.84 8.51 2.62
CA LEU A 160 25.59 7.10 2.95
C LEU A 160 26.38 6.67 4.18
N GLU A 161 27.61 7.15 4.34
CA GLU A 161 28.46 6.88 5.51
C GLU A 161 27.87 7.45 6.80
N GLU A 162 27.28 8.66 6.73
CA GLU A 162 26.59 9.25 7.89
C GLU A 162 25.38 8.38 8.29
N ILE A 163 24.55 7.97 7.33
CA ILE A 163 23.39 7.10 7.60
C ILE A 163 23.83 5.79 8.27
N MET A 164 24.89 5.18 7.77
CA MET A 164 25.42 3.89 8.25
C MET A 164 26.04 3.93 9.65
N ASN A 165 26.16 5.10 10.27
CA ASN A 165 26.59 5.27 11.66
C ASN A 165 25.43 5.20 12.66
N TYR A 166 24.18 5.24 12.20
CA TYR A 166 23.02 5.14 13.07
C TYR A 166 22.57 3.66 13.18
N PRO A 167 22.06 3.24 14.35
CA PRO A 167 21.52 1.91 14.54
C PRO A 167 20.18 1.75 13.81
N PHE A 168 19.75 0.51 13.60
CA PHE A 168 18.37 0.24 13.19
C PHE A 168 17.42 0.35 14.39
N ILE A 169 16.23 0.91 14.19
CA ILE A 169 15.13 0.92 15.16
C ILE A 169 14.15 -0.25 14.96
N SER A 170 13.99 -0.69 13.71
CA SER A 170 13.10 -1.79 13.32
C SER A 170 13.63 -2.48 12.07
N VAL A 171 13.32 -3.77 11.91
CA VAL A 171 13.57 -4.54 10.68
C VAL A 171 12.35 -5.40 10.39
N LEU A 172 11.76 -5.23 9.21
CA LEU A 172 10.48 -5.84 8.83
C LEU A 172 10.50 -6.40 7.41
N SER A 173 9.78 -7.51 7.19
CA SER A 173 9.43 -8.01 5.86
C SER A 173 8.25 -7.22 5.30
N LEU A 174 8.43 -6.61 4.13
CA LEU A 174 7.49 -5.63 3.57
C LEU A 174 7.04 -6.00 2.15
N THR A 175 5.90 -5.46 1.73
CA THR A 175 5.60 -5.32 0.30
C THR A 175 6.61 -4.36 -0.37
N PRO A 176 6.88 -4.47 -1.69
CA PRO A 176 7.90 -3.65 -2.34
C PRO A 176 7.37 -2.30 -2.86
N SER A 177 6.09 -1.97 -2.63
CA SER A 177 5.37 -0.96 -3.42
C SER A 177 6.04 0.42 -3.44
N SER A 178 6.52 0.90 -2.29
CA SER A 178 7.16 2.20 -2.14
C SER A 178 8.55 2.23 -2.74
N LEU A 179 9.28 1.10 -2.69
CA LEU A 179 10.56 0.96 -3.38
C LEU A 179 10.34 0.94 -4.89
N ASP A 180 9.43 0.11 -5.39
CA ASP A 180 9.16 -0.06 -6.81
C ASP A 180 8.68 1.23 -7.48
N ASN A 181 7.79 1.98 -6.81
CA ASN A 181 7.17 3.20 -7.31
C ASN A 181 7.97 4.48 -7.04
N HIS A 182 9.22 4.39 -6.56
CA HIS A 182 10.10 5.53 -6.24
C HIS A 182 9.59 6.45 -5.10
N ARG A 183 8.54 6.07 -4.35
CA ARG A 183 8.15 6.78 -3.12
C ARG A 183 9.29 6.75 -2.11
N TRP A 184 9.94 5.60 -2.01
CA TRP A 184 11.21 5.45 -1.31
C TRP A 184 12.34 5.45 -2.32
N LYS A 185 12.97 6.61 -2.50
CA LYS A 185 14.04 6.80 -3.46
C LYS A 185 15.32 6.11 -2.98
N VAL A 186 15.89 5.23 -3.80
CA VAL A 186 17.20 4.62 -3.54
C VAL A 186 18.30 5.65 -3.74
N LEU A 187 19.17 5.79 -2.73
CA LEU A 187 20.26 6.76 -2.68
C LEU A 187 21.60 6.16 -3.09
N GLY A 188 21.80 4.87 -2.79
CA GLY A 188 23.03 4.15 -3.08
C GLY A 188 23.07 2.82 -2.35
N ASN A 189 24.21 2.14 -2.37
CA ASN A 189 24.37 0.81 -1.83
C ASN A 189 25.51 0.76 -0.82
N MET A 190 25.26 0.16 0.34
CA MET A 190 26.26 -0.08 1.38
C MET A 190 26.14 -1.50 1.90
N GLN A 191 27.21 -2.03 2.49
CA GLN A 191 27.18 -3.34 3.13
C GLN A 191 26.20 -3.33 4.32
N VAL A 192 25.33 -4.35 4.38
CA VAL A 192 24.41 -4.57 5.50
C VAL A 192 25.20 -5.02 6.73
N LYS A 193 24.98 -4.37 7.87
CA LYS A 193 25.69 -4.67 9.14
C LYS A 193 24.91 -5.57 10.09
N ILE A 194 23.58 -5.53 10.05
CA ILE A 194 22.72 -6.32 10.93
C ILE A 194 22.65 -7.78 10.48
N GLN A 195 22.65 -8.71 11.44
CA GLN A 195 22.52 -10.14 11.17
C GLN A 195 21.06 -10.58 11.32
N MET A 196 20.68 -11.68 10.66
CA MET A 196 19.31 -12.17 10.67
C MET A 196 18.88 -12.66 12.06
N GLU A 197 19.84 -13.15 12.85
CA GLU A 197 19.66 -13.67 14.20
C GLU A 197 19.32 -12.56 15.21
N ASP A 198 19.72 -11.33 14.93
CA ASP A 198 19.43 -10.15 15.74
C ASP A 198 17.97 -9.65 15.54
N VAL A 199 17.29 -10.17 14.53
CA VAL A 199 15.92 -9.76 14.16
C VAL A 199 14.93 -10.86 14.54
N PRO A 200 13.83 -10.54 15.26
CA PRO A 200 12.81 -11.52 15.58
C PRO A 200 12.34 -12.33 14.37
N ARG A 201 12.28 -13.66 14.47
CA ARG A 201 11.95 -14.56 13.35
C ARG A 201 10.63 -14.22 12.65
N LYS A 202 9.64 -13.72 13.40
CA LYS A 202 8.37 -13.27 12.84
C LYS A 202 8.49 -12.11 11.85
N PHE A 203 9.57 -11.34 11.89
CA PHE A 203 9.77 -10.14 11.06
C PHE A 203 10.85 -10.29 10.00
N ASN A 204 11.79 -11.23 10.18
CA ASN A 204 12.94 -11.38 9.30
C ASN A 204 12.64 -12.08 7.96
N GLY A 205 11.37 -12.36 7.65
CA GLY A 205 10.94 -12.97 6.40
C GLY A 205 11.25 -14.48 6.28
N THR A 206 11.75 -15.12 7.34
CA THR A 206 11.89 -16.58 7.38
C THR A 206 10.51 -17.23 7.53
N PRO A 207 10.20 -18.28 6.75
CA PRO A 207 8.98 -19.05 6.97
C PRO A 207 8.98 -19.70 8.37
N CYS A 208 8.06 -19.26 9.23
CA CYS A 208 7.83 -19.85 10.54
C CYS A 208 6.38 -19.64 10.99
N ALA A 209 5.93 -20.39 12.00
CA ALA A 209 4.66 -20.11 12.66
C ALA A 209 4.68 -18.67 13.21
N GLY A 210 3.68 -17.87 12.84
CA GLY A 210 3.60 -16.46 13.20
C GLY A 210 4.51 -15.53 12.38
N ALA A 211 5.05 -15.98 11.25
CA ALA A 211 5.72 -15.08 10.31
C ALA A 211 4.75 -13.99 9.81
N MET A 212 5.23 -12.75 9.76
CA MET A 212 4.46 -11.57 9.38
C MET A 212 5.09 -10.90 8.17
N SER A 213 4.23 -10.43 7.27
CA SER A 213 4.58 -9.51 6.21
C SER A 213 3.69 -8.28 6.35
N PHE A 214 4.30 -7.10 6.24
CA PHE A 214 3.59 -5.84 6.40
C PHE A 214 3.45 -5.15 5.04
N THR A 215 2.51 -4.23 4.96
CA THR A 215 2.56 -3.21 3.92
C THR A 215 3.78 -2.33 4.18
N ASP A 216 4.47 -1.93 3.11
CA ASP A 216 5.58 -0.98 3.12
C ASP A 216 5.30 0.30 3.92
N GLY A 217 4.09 0.86 3.85
CA GLY A 217 3.71 2.08 4.58
C GLY A 217 4.02 2.05 6.08
N ILE A 218 4.11 0.86 6.69
CA ILE A 218 4.35 0.75 8.13
C ILE A 218 5.68 1.35 8.61
N LEU A 219 6.73 1.35 7.78
CA LEU A 219 7.99 1.98 8.17
C LEU A 219 7.88 3.51 8.16
N GLU A 220 7.08 4.07 7.25
CA GLU A 220 6.80 5.51 7.22
C GLU A 220 5.95 5.90 8.43
N ASP A 221 4.91 5.13 8.75
CA ASP A 221 4.08 5.35 9.94
C ASP A 221 4.90 5.27 11.23
N LEU A 222 5.75 4.24 11.36
CA LEU A 222 6.67 4.08 12.48
C LEU A 222 7.62 5.27 12.59
N ALA A 223 8.25 5.69 11.48
CA ALA A 223 9.18 6.81 11.48
C ALA A 223 8.49 8.13 11.90
N ASN A 224 7.31 8.42 11.36
CA ASN A 224 6.51 9.58 11.77
C ASN A 224 6.20 9.55 13.26
N ALA A 225 5.79 8.40 13.80
CA ALA A 225 5.49 8.25 15.23
C ALA A 225 6.74 8.36 16.12
N PHE A 226 7.85 7.73 15.71
CA PHE A 226 9.12 7.72 16.43
C PHE A 226 9.68 9.14 16.60
N TYR A 227 9.56 9.97 15.57
CA TYR A 227 9.98 11.38 15.62
C TYR A 227 8.89 12.34 16.07
N GLY A 228 7.78 11.84 16.62
CA GLY A 228 6.71 12.66 17.22
C GLY A 228 5.92 13.51 16.23
N VAL A 229 5.95 13.16 14.94
CA VAL A 229 5.17 13.80 13.88
C VAL A 229 3.70 13.38 14.01
N THR A 230 3.46 12.08 14.08
CA THR A 230 2.16 11.49 14.40
C THR A 230 2.17 10.91 15.82
N PRO A 231 1.00 10.75 16.47
CA PRO A 231 0.96 10.11 17.78
C PRO A 231 1.18 8.60 17.69
N TRP A 232 1.84 8.05 18.70
CA TRP A 232 2.34 6.68 18.75
C TRP A 232 1.25 5.62 18.88
N ASN A 233 0.21 5.90 19.66
CA ASN A 233 -0.80 4.90 20.04
C ASN A 233 -2.06 4.94 19.15
N VAL A 234 -1.95 5.42 17.91
CA VAL A 234 -3.12 5.65 17.04
C VAL A 234 -3.55 4.42 16.24
N SER A 235 -2.72 3.38 16.15
CA SER A 235 -3.07 2.08 15.55
C SER A 235 -4.15 1.38 16.36
N ALA A 236 -4.79 0.34 15.80
CA ALA A 236 -5.88 -0.39 16.48
C ALA A 236 -5.44 -0.91 17.87
N GLU A 237 -4.25 -1.49 17.94
CA GLU A 237 -3.56 -1.82 19.19
C GLU A 237 -2.69 -0.62 19.62
N GLU A 238 -2.83 -0.17 20.88
CA GLU A 238 -2.14 1.04 21.37
C GLU A 238 -0.61 0.89 21.46
N ASP A 239 -0.12 -0.34 21.65
CA ASP A 239 1.29 -0.70 21.74
C ASP A 239 1.84 -1.28 20.42
N TYR A 240 1.11 -1.10 19.30
CA TYR A 240 1.45 -1.70 18.01
C TYR A 240 2.90 -1.40 17.60
N PHE A 241 3.32 -0.13 17.69
CA PHE A 241 4.68 0.26 17.31
C PHE A 241 5.74 -0.32 18.25
N ASP A 242 5.46 -0.48 19.54
CA ASP A 242 6.40 -1.13 20.48
C ASP A 242 6.67 -2.57 20.08
N ARG A 243 5.67 -3.26 19.52
CA ARG A 243 5.78 -4.67 19.12
C ARG A 243 6.65 -4.89 17.88
N ILE A 244 6.88 -3.85 17.07
CA ILE A 244 7.67 -3.93 15.81
C ILE A 244 9.06 -3.31 15.93
N LEU A 245 9.42 -2.74 17.09
CA LEU A 245 10.80 -2.32 17.36
C LEU A 245 11.74 -3.52 17.47
N LEU A 246 13.03 -3.30 17.19
CA LEU A 246 14.05 -4.27 17.57
C LEU A 246 14.08 -4.43 19.10
N PRO A 247 14.40 -5.61 19.65
CA PRO A 247 14.32 -5.87 21.10
C PRO A 247 15.15 -4.93 21.98
N THR A 248 16.22 -4.36 21.43
CA THR A 248 17.12 -3.42 22.11
C THR A 248 16.62 -1.97 22.09
N VAL A 249 15.57 -1.69 21.32
CA VAL A 249 15.05 -0.35 21.07
C VAL A 249 13.77 -0.17 21.85
N LYS A 250 13.65 0.98 22.51
CA LYS A 250 12.43 1.37 23.23
C LYS A 250 11.78 2.54 22.50
N ARG A 251 10.48 2.72 22.77
CA ARG A 251 9.77 3.94 22.38
C ARG A 251 10.59 5.18 22.81
N PRO A 252 10.85 6.14 21.89
CA PRO A 252 11.64 7.31 22.21
C PRO A 252 10.84 8.29 23.05
N SER A 253 11.51 9.13 23.83
CA SER A 253 10.86 10.16 24.65
C SER A 253 10.17 11.25 23.80
N THR A 254 10.52 11.36 22.52
CA THR A 254 9.89 12.25 21.54
C THR A 254 8.53 11.75 21.06
N ALA A 255 8.21 10.47 21.27
CA ALA A 255 6.94 9.90 20.85
C ALA A 255 5.78 10.53 21.63
N LYS A 256 4.78 11.05 20.90
CA LYS A 256 3.55 11.61 21.49
C LYS A 256 2.57 10.48 21.76
N VAL A 257 2.04 10.39 22.98
CA VAL A 257 1.02 9.39 23.35
C VAL A 257 -0.24 10.14 23.74
N LEU A 258 -1.33 9.88 23.03
CA LEU A 258 -2.62 10.51 23.29
C LEU A 258 -3.36 9.80 24.42
N SER A 259 -4.18 10.54 25.15
CA SER A 259 -5.21 9.94 26.01
C SER A 259 -6.26 9.19 25.17
N ILE A 260 -7.06 8.34 25.82
CA ILE A 260 -8.13 7.56 25.14
C ILE A 260 -9.09 8.48 24.38
N SER A 261 -9.51 9.60 24.97
CA SER A 261 -10.44 10.54 24.34
C SER A 261 -9.81 11.22 23.11
N GLU A 262 -8.57 11.70 23.23
CA GLU A 262 -7.85 12.34 22.12
C GLU A 262 -7.59 11.35 20.99
N ARG A 263 -7.23 10.10 21.31
CA ARG A 263 -7.01 9.02 20.34
C ARG A 263 -8.29 8.72 19.54
N ASN A 264 -9.43 8.64 20.21
CA ASN A 264 -10.71 8.36 19.53
C ASN A 264 -11.10 9.49 18.58
N ILE A 265 -10.90 10.76 18.98
CA ILE A 265 -11.12 11.91 18.11
C ILE A 265 -10.19 11.83 16.89
N TYR A 266 -8.90 11.59 17.13
CA TYR A 266 -7.89 11.50 16.08
C TYR A 266 -8.19 10.40 15.05
N ARG A 267 -8.57 9.20 15.51
CA ARG A 267 -8.91 8.06 14.62
C ARG A 267 -10.17 8.33 13.81
N LYS A 268 -11.19 8.94 14.41
CA LYS A 268 -12.43 9.33 13.73
C LYS A 268 -12.20 10.35 12.62
N GLU A 269 -11.38 11.37 12.88
CA GLU A 269 -11.02 12.39 11.87
C GLU A 269 -10.30 11.79 10.66
N ARG A 270 -9.50 10.73 10.88
CA ARG A 270 -8.82 9.98 9.82
C ARG A 270 -9.65 8.84 9.22
N LYS A 271 -10.89 8.64 9.67
CA LYS A 271 -11.79 7.53 9.27
C LYS A 271 -11.14 6.15 9.46
N TRP A 272 -10.45 5.97 10.59
CA TRP A 272 -9.82 4.71 10.97
C TRP A 272 -10.67 3.90 11.95
N ASP A 273 -11.89 4.32 12.22
CA ASP A 273 -12.83 3.65 13.13
C ASP A 273 -13.26 2.27 12.61
#